data_AF-A0A125S0U5-F1
#
_entry.id   AF-A0A125S0U5-F1
#
_cell.length_a   1.000
_cell.length_b   1.000
_cell.length_c   1.000
_cell.angle_alpha   90.00
_cell.angle_beta   90.00
_cell.angle_gamma   90.00
#
_symmetry.space_group_name_H-M   'P 1'
#
loop_
_entity.id
_entity.type
_entity.pdbx_description
1 polymer ?
#
loop_
_entity_poly.entity_id
_entity_poly.type
_entity_poly.pdbx_seq_one_letter_code
_entity_poly.pdbx_strand_id
1 'polypeptide(L)'
;MLDLYKQIPPTRITDLLLEVDAATGFTEAFTHLRTGAPCADRIGLMNVILAEGINLGLRKMADATNTHTFWELIRIGRWHVEGEAYDRALAMVVEASASSDGQFLLQTR
;
A
#
# COMPACT_ATOMS: atom_id res chain seq x y z
N MET A 1 -21.93 -14.59 13.79
CA MET A 1 -21.12 -14.05 12.67
C MET A 1 -20.94 -12.54 12.76
N LEU A 2 -21.99 -11.71 12.89
CA LEU A 2 -21.83 -10.25 12.96
C LEU A 2 -21.14 -9.74 14.25
N ASP A 3 -21.32 -10.43 15.38
CA ASP A 3 -20.73 -10.01 16.66
C ASP A 3 -19.23 -10.29 16.77
N LEU A 4 -18.66 -11.13 15.90
CA LEU A 4 -17.21 -11.35 15.81
C LEU A 4 -16.52 -10.18 15.11
N TYR A 5 -17.11 -9.65 14.04
CA TYR A 5 -16.57 -8.48 13.32
C TYR A 5 -16.53 -7.22 14.21
N LYS A 6 -17.49 -7.07 15.14
CA LYS A 6 -17.51 -5.96 16.12
C LYS A 6 -16.39 -6.04 17.16
N GLN A 7 -15.72 -7.19 17.30
CA GLN A 7 -14.61 -7.38 18.23
C GLN A 7 -13.25 -7.05 17.60
N ILE A 8 -13.20 -6.89 16.28
CA ILE A 8 -11.99 -6.44 15.60
C ILE A 8 -11.83 -4.94 15.89
N PRO A 9 -10.69 -4.51 16.46
CA PRO A 9 -10.45 -3.10 16.73
C PRO A 9 -10.48 -2.32 15.41
N PRO A 10 -11.00 -1.08 15.41
CA PRO A 10 -10.92 -0.23 14.23
C PRO A 10 -9.46 0.13 13.95
N THR A 11 -8.92 -0.36 12.84
CA THR A 11 -7.55 -0.09 12.37
C THR A 11 -7.59 0.80 11.13
N ARG A 12 -6.68 1.77 11.02
CA ARG A 12 -6.58 2.55 9.78
C ARG A 12 -6.06 1.64 8.68
N ILE A 13 -6.69 1.68 7.51
CA ILE A 13 -6.25 0.87 6.37
C ILE A 13 -4.78 1.13 6.00
N THR A 14 -4.29 2.36 6.19
CA THR A 14 -2.87 2.70 5.96
C THR A 14 -1.92 2.04 6.96
N ASP A 15 -2.36 1.81 8.21
CA ASP A 15 -1.54 1.10 9.19
C ASP A 15 -1.41 -0.37 8.81
N LEU A 16 -2.50 -0.98 8.34
CA LEU A 16 -2.47 -2.35 7.79
C LEU A 16 -1.57 -2.43 6.55
N LEU A 17 -1.62 -1.42 5.67
CA LEU A 17 -0.72 -1.38 4.52
C LEU A 17 0.76 -1.19 4.91
N LEU A 18 1.07 -0.51 6.01
CA LEU A 18 2.44 -0.44 6.54
C LEU A 18 2.93 -1.79 7.05
N GLU A 19 2.06 -2.58 7.67
CA GLU A 19 2.40 -3.94 8.07
C GLU A 19 2.67 -4.83 6.85
N VAL A 20 1.82 -4.76 5.81
CA VAL A 20 2.05 -5.47 4.56
C VAL A 20 3.33 -5.01 3.86
N ASP A 21 3.60 -3.71 3.85
CA ASP A 21 4.85 -3.15 3.30
C ASP A 21 6.07 -3.62 4.08
N ALA A 22 6.00 -3.71 5.41
CA ALA A 22 7.09 -4.25 6.22
C ALA A 22 7.38 -5.72 5.91
N ALA A 23 6.36 -6.51 5.56
CA ALA A 23 6.50 -7.93 5.21
C ALA A 23 6.95 -8.16 3.76
N THR A 24 6.54 -7.29 2.83
CA THR A 24 6.70 -7.53 1.38
C THR A 24 7.66 -6.57 0.69
N GLY A 25 7.92 -5.40 1.28
CA GLY A 25 8.70 -4.32 0.67
C GLY A 25 8.03 -3.66 -0.53
N PHE A 26 6.73 -3.89 -0.79
CA PHE A 26 6.11 -3.52 -2.07
C PHE A 26 6.24 -2.03 -2.43
N THR A 27 6.40 -1.14 -1.43
CA THR A 27 6.60 0.29 -1.69
C THR A 27 7.91 0.62 -2.42
N GLU A 28 8.90 -0.29 -2.41
CA GLU A 28 10.16 -0.13 -3.15
C GLU A 28 9.96 -0.11 -4.67
N ALA A 29 8.84 -0.62 -5.18
CA ALA A 29 8.49 -0.54 -6.59
C ALA A 29 8.14 0.89 -7.06
N PHE A 30 7.74 1.76 -6.12
CA PHE A 30 7.25 3.12 -6.37
C PHE A 30 8.36 4.17 -6.20
N THR A 31 9.26 4.18 -7.17
CA THR A 31 10.43 5.07 -7.17
C THR A 31 10.15 6.39 -7.88
N HIS A 32 10.89 7.42 -7.51
CA HIS A 32 10.79 8.75 -8.10
C HIS A 32 11.22 8.69 -9.57
N LEU A 33 10.32 9.07 -10.49
CA LEU A 33 10.45 8.96 -11.95
C LEU A 33 11.82 9.37 -12.50
N ARG A 34 12.38 10.47 -11.99
CA ARG A 34 13.67 10.99 -12.49
C ARG A 34 14.92 10.42 -11.80
N THR A 35 14.83 10.04 -10.53
CA THR A 35 16.01 9.74 -9.71
C THR A 35 16.10 8.29 -9.28
N GLY A 36 15.02 7.51 -9.43
CA GLY A 36 14.92 6.14 -8.92
C GLY A 36 14.88 6.08 -7.39
N ALA A 37 14.84 7.19 -6.67
CA ALA A 37 14.81 7.19 -5.21
C ALA A 37 13.47 6.66 -4.70
N PRO A 38 13.42 5.91 -3.59
CA PRO A 38 12.16 5.44 -3.01
C PRO A 38 11.29 6.63 -2.57
N CYS A 39 9.98 6.42 -2.52
CA CYS A 39 9.08 7.42 -1.95
C CYS A 39 9.32 7.55 -0.44
N ALA A 40 9.80 8.71 0.01
CA ALA A 40 10.02 8.96 1.43
C ALA A 40 8.71 9.05 2.22
N ASP A 41 7.64 9.52 1.56
CA ASP A 41 6.31 9.68 2.15
C ASP A 41 5.45 8.43 1.92
N ARG A 42 5.63 7.44 2.80
CA ARG A 42 4.91 6.16 2.71
C ARG A 42 3.40 6.30 2.91
N ILE A 43 2.96 7.16 3.84
CA ILE A 43 1.53 7.37 4.09
C ILE A 43 0.87 8.05 2.89
N GLY A 44 1.51 9.07 2.32
CA GLY A 44 1.04 9.73 1.12
C GLY A 44 0.96 8.75 -0.08
N LEU A 45 1.98 7.91 -0.25
CA LEU A 45 1.96 6.84 -1.27
C LEU A 45 0.80 5.85 -1.06
N MET A 46 0.55 5.42 0.17
CA MET A 46 -0.58 4.52 0.49
C MET A 46 -1.93 5.15 0.19
N ASN A 47 -2.11 6.43 0.50
CA ASN A 47 -3.32 7.16 0.17
C ASN A 47 -3.54 7.21 -1.35
N VAL A 48 -2.48 7.41 -2.14
CA VAL A 48 -2.56 7.38 -3.61
C VAL A 48 -2.96 5.99 -4.11
N ILE A 49 -2.24 4.95 -3.67
CA ILE A 49 -2.50 3.55 -4.07
C ILE A 49 -3.92 3.13 -3.70
N LEU A 50 -4.39 3.45 -2.49
CA LEU A 50 -5.76 3.16 -2.07
C LEU A 50 -6.78 3.91 -2.92
N ALA A 51 -6.55 5.19 -3.20
CA ALA A 51 -7.48 6.00 -3.97
C ALA A 51 -7.69 5.44 -5.38
N GLU A 52 -6.63 4.94 -6.01
CA GLU A 52 -6.67 4.30 -7.32
C GLU A 52 -7.23 2.88 -7.22
N GLY A 53 -6.72 2.06 -6.31
CA GLY A 53 -7.09 0.66 -6.15
C GLY A 53 -8.56 0.42 -5.76
N ILE A 54 -9.20 1.36 -5.05
CA ILE A 54 -10.63 1.27 -4.69
C ILE A 54 -11.52 2.15 -5.58
N ASN A 55 -10.98 2.73 -6.65
CA ASN A 55 -11.69 3.64 -7.57
C ASN A 55 -12.32 4.86 -6.87
N LEU A 56 -11.71 5.34 -5.79
CA LEU A 56 -12.19 6.52 -5.05
C LEU A 56 -11.74 7.84 -5.71
N GLY A 57 -10.52 7.85 -6.24
CA GLY A 57 -9.86 9.03 -6.80
C GLY A 57 -9.25 9.96 -5.74
N LEU A 58 -8.19 10.67 -6.11
CA LEU A 58 -7.35 11.45 -5.17
C LEU A 58 -8.09 12.57 -4.43
N ARG A 59 -9.09 13.19 -5.04
CA ARG A 59 -9.85 14.28 -4.40
C ARG A 59 -10.66 13.78 -3.21
N LYS A 60 -11.45 12.73 -3.42
CA LYS A 60 -12.25 12.11 -2.35
C LYS A 60 -11.37 11.46 -1.29
N MET A 61 -10.21 10.91 -1.68
CA MET A 61 -9.23 10.43 -0.72
C MET A 61 -8.69 11.54 0.18
N ALA A 62 -8.37 12.71 -0.40
CA ALA A 62 -7.93 13.88 0.37
C ALA A 62 -8.99 14.37 1.37
N ASP A 63 -10.28 14.27 1.00
CA ASP A 63 -11.39 14.61 1.90
C ASP A 63 -11.59 13.56 3.02
N ALA A 64 -11.21 12.30 2.77
CA ALA A 64 -11.38 11.18 3.71
C ALA A 64 -10.18 10.98 4.66
N THR A 65 -8.98 11.40 4.25
CA THR A 65 -7.77 11.31 5.07
C THR A 65 -7.58 12.58 5.90
N ASN A 66 -6.91 12.46 7.04
CA ASN A 66 -6.51 13.60 7.88
C ASN A 66 -5.01 13.93 7.75
N THR A 67 -4.34 13.36 6.75
CA THR A 67 -2.87 13.43 6.62
C THR A 67 -2.39 14.26 5.43
N HIS A 68 -3.11 14.27 4.30
CA HIS A 68 -2.63 14.86 3.06
C HIS A 68 -3.73 15.62 2.31
N THR A 69 -3.36 16.74 1.73
CA THR A 69 -4.20 17.50 0.80
C THR A 69 -4.19 16.88 -0.60
N PHE A 70 -5.17 17.24 -1.42
CA PHE A 70 -5.24 16.82 -2.83
C PHE A 70 -3.95 17.13 -3.61
N TRP A 71 -3.31 18.27 -3.34
CA TRP A 71 -2.10 18.69 -4.05
C TRP A 71 -0.85 17.91 -3.65
N GLU A 72 -0.80 17.41 -2.43
CA GLU A 72 0.26 16.50 -1.99
C GLU A 72 0.08 15.13 -2.64
N LEU A 73 -1.14 14.59 -2.61
CA LEU A 73 -1.44 13.29 -3.22
C LEU A 73 -1.19 13.27 -4.74
N ILE A 74 -1.63 14.30 -5.48
CA ILE A 74 -1.36 14.37 -6.93
C ILE A 74 0.13 14.51 -7.24
N ARG A 75 0.90 15.18 -6.37
CA ARG A 75 2.36 15.28 -6.53
C ARG A 75 3.00 13.91 -6.35
N ILE A 76 2.63 13.18 -5.31
CA ILE A 76 3.15 11.84 -5.05
C ILE A 76 2.80 10.90 -6.22
N GLY A 77 1.53 10.84 -6.62
CA GLY A 77 1.10 10.01 -7.74
C GLY A 77 1.87 10.30 -9.02
N ARG A 78 2.02 11.57 -9.38
CA ARG A 78 2.76 11.97 -10.59
C ARG A 78 4.24 11.60 -10.60
N TRP A 79 4.88 11.56 -9.44
CA TRP A 79 6.33 11.31 -9.37
C TRP A 79 6.68 9.86 -9.05
N HIS A 80 5.79 9.10 -8.44
CA HIS A 80 6.11 7.76 -7.91
C HIS A 80 5.20 6.64 -8.43
N VAL A 81 4.03 6.95 -9.00
CA VAL A 81 3.03 5.96 -9.37
C VAL A 81 2.88 5.93 -10.89
N GLU A 82 3.47 4.90 -11.49
CA GLU A 82 3.32 4.55 -12.89
C GLU A 82 2.79 3.12 -13.03
N GLY A 83 2.20 2.78 -14.18
CA GLY A 83 1.59 1.45 -14.39
C GLY A 83 2.54 0.29 -14.09
N GLU A 84 3.79 0.38 -14.54
CA GLU A 84 4.79 -0.67 -14.29
C GLU A 84 5.18 -0.81 -12.81
N ALA A 85 5.00 0.23 -11.99
CA ALA A 85 5.25 0.16 -10.55
C ALA A 85 4.23 -0.76 -9.87
N TYR A 86 2.98 -0.75 -10.32
CA TYR A 86 1.96 -1.67 -9.83
C TYR A 86 2.25 -3.12 -10.17
N ASP A 87 2.70 -3.41 -11.39
CA ASP A 87 3.05 -4.77 -11.80
C ASP A 87 4.19 -5.33 -10.95
N ARG A 88 5.23 -4.52 -10.70
CA ARG A 88 6.34 -4.89 -9.81
C ARG A 88 5.88 -5.07 -8.37
N ALA A 89 5.11 -4.14 -7.84
CA ALA A 89 4.57 -4.24 -6.47
C ALA A 89 3.72 -5.49 -6.28
N LEU A 90 2.88 -5.82 -7.27
CA LEU A 90 2.06 -7.03 -7.25
C LEU A 90 2.93 -8.29 -7.25
N ALA A 91 3.96 -8.34 -8.09
CA ALA A 91 4.90 -9.47 -8.10
C ALA A 91 5.59 -9.65 -6.75
N MET A 92 6.01 -8.56 -6.08
CA MET A 92 6.62 -8.60 -4.75
C MET A 92 5.66 -9.17 -3.71
N VAL A 93 4.40 -8.73 -3.71
CA VAL A 93 3.37 -9.24 -2.78
C VAL A 93 3.08 -10.71 -3.01
N VAL A 94 2.97 -11.15 -4.27
CA VAL A 94 2.70 -12.55 -4.63
C VAL A 94 3.86 -13.45 -4.19
N GLU A 95 5.11 -13.03 -4.44
CA GLU A 95 6.29 -13.77 -4.03
C GLU A 95 6.38 -13.89 -2.50
N ALA A 96 6.18 -12.79 -1.78
CA ALA A 96 6.16 -12.80 -0.33
C ALA A 96 5.07 -13.73 0.23
N SER A 97 3.89 -13.73 -0.39
CA SER A 97 2.79 -14.63 -0.01
C SER A 97 3.15 -16.11 -0.22
N ALA A 98 3.72 -16.44 -1.39
CA ALA A 98 4.15 -17.80 -1.70
C ALA A 98 5.26 -18.30 -0.75
N SER A 99 6.20 -17.43 -0.38
CA SER A 99 7.28 -17.76 0.56
C SER A 99 6.75 -18.01 1.99
N SER A 100 5.73 -17.25 2.41
CA SER A 100 5.10 -17.37 3.72
C SER A 100 4.31 -18.66 3.86
N ASP A 101 3.57 -19.05 2.80
CA ASP A 101 2.85 -20.32 2.73
C ASP A 101 3.81 -21.52 2.79
N GLY A 102 5.00 -21.40 2.17
CA GLY A 102 6.06 -22.41 2.26
C GLY A 102 6.64 -22.57 3.67
N GLN A 103 6.74 -21.49 4.45
CA GLN A 103 7.23 -21.53 5.83
C GLN A 103 6.25 -22.18 6.81
N PHE A 104 4.95 -22.00 6.61
CA PHE A 104 3.92 -22.67 7.42
C PHE A 104 3.91 -24.20 7.24
N LEU A 105 4.23 -24.68 6.03
CA LEU A 105 4.35 -26.10 5.72
C LEU A 105 5.64 -26.75 6.27
N LEU A 106 6.69 -25.97 6.54
CA LEU A 106 7.94 -26.46 7.14
C LEU A 106 7.92 -26.49 8.68
N GLN A 107 7.02 -25.75 9.33
CA GLN A 107 6.85 -25.77 10.79
C GLN A 107 5.85 -26.83 11.29
N THR A 108 5.16 -27.54 10.39
CA THR A 108 4.14 -28.56 10.71
C THR A 108 4.62 -30.00 10.41
N ARG A 109 5.92 -30.21 10.23
CA ARG A 109 6.55 -31.54 10.06
C ARG A 109 7.60 -31.83 11.12
#